data_AF-A0A4E0QNR3-F1
#
_entry.id   AF-A0A4E0QNR3-F1
#
_cell.length_a   1.000
_cell.length_b   1.000
_cell.length_c   1.000
_cell.angle_alpha   90.00
_cell.angle_beta   90.00
_cell.angle_gamma   90.00
#
_symmetry.space_group_name_H-M   'P 1'
#
loop_
_entity.id
_entity.type
_entity.pdbx_description
1 polymer ?
#
loop_
_entity_poly.entity_id
_entity_poly.type
_entity_poly.pdbx_seq_one_letter_code
_entity_poly.pdbx_strand_id
1 'polypeptide(L)'
;MQVSKQALYILVEGEDNSPELAFFKRSIRKIITDKGLSIIPNVIEVGSSSAFASMAQLGYRHSKIHQSIPVLAIADSDYRTHLAKQSEPNHKLISDKKPKILYWDRHEWENYLLEETDFIAAWINQMPVKKGTALSNRAKCYRKIEKQASQIILDNCLEQYFRQSVKAEYWECLKFNLAIQIKKYPSIKKPVDFDHKTITQVKEWFLNEAVKSERVVKLKPKPPHLFDEIMTEIPWETWLNQPHLIQFNKAKQRFQGKEAFNQLCQCIQDEFGIHNFEKELLIQEMLGNLATNSSSIIFMDLQNLLLSELANVTYDQGSFLK
;
A
#
# COMPACT_ATOMS: atom_id res chain seq x y z
N MET A 1 17.91 -37.16 6.18
CA MET A 1 18.64 -36.12 5.43
C MET A 1 17.94 -34.80 5.68
N GLN A 2 18.56 -33.84 6.38
CA GLN A 2 17.97 -32.52 6.57
C GLN A 2 18.02 -31.80 5.21
N VAL A 3 16.87 -31.66 4.55
CA VAL A 3 16.79 -30.84 3.33
C VAL A 3 17.18 -29.43 3.73
N SER A 4 18.32 -28.92 3.23
CA SER A 4 18.71 -27.54 3.52
C SER A 4 17.62 -26.62 2.98
N LYS A 5 17.00 -25.82 3.86
CA LYS A 5 15.97 -24.87 3.43
C LYS A 5 16.57 -23.88 2.44
N GLN A 6 15.85 -23.60 1.36
CA GLN A 6 16.32 -22.68 0.32
C GLN A 6 15.93 -21.23 0.66
N ALA A 7 16.81 -20.27 0.37
CA ALA A 7 16.53 -18.85 0.60
C ALA A 7 15.59 -18.29 -0.47
N LEU A 8 14.47 -17.70 -0.08
CA LEU A 8 13.53 -17.01 -0.98
C LEU A 8 13.67 -15.51 -0.79
N TYR A 9 14.13 -14.80 -1.81
CA TYR A 9 14.23 -13.35 -1.81
C TYR A 9 12.87 -12.73 -2.12
N ILE A 10 12.44 -11.82 -1.24
CA ILE A 10 11.22 -11.02 -1.38
C ILE A 10 11.62 -9.56 -1.21
N LEU A 11 11.34 -8.74 -2.21
CA LEU A 11 11.64 -7.31 -2.20
C LEU A 11 10.42 -6.54 -1.69
N VAL A 12 10.63 -5.48 -0.92
CA VAL A 12 9.57 -4.57 -0.45
C VAL A 12 10.00 -3.11 -0.62
N GLU A 13 9.06 -2.20 -0.85
CA GLU A 13 9.33 -0.76 -0.78
C GLU A 13 9.55 -0.32 0.67
N GLY A 14 10.13 0.86 0.89
CA GLY A 14 10.24 1.46 2.22
C GLY A 14 11.58 2.10 2.51
N GLU A 15 11.96 2.07 3.78
CA GLU A 15 13.26 2.50 4.29
C GLU A 15 13.82 1.48 5.27
N ASP A 16 15.16 1.43 5.35
CA ASP A 16 15.88 0.61 6.30
C ASP A 16 15.45 0.96 7.74
N ASN A 17 15.17 -0.08 8.54
CA ASN A 17 14.69 0.02 9.93
C ASN A 17 13.28 0.63 10.12
N SER A 18 12.49 0.76 9.05
CA SER A 18 11.08 1.13 9.16
C SER A 18 10.25 0.09 9.96
N PRO A 19 9.17 0.53 10.65
CA PRO A 19 8.25 -0.40 11.33
C PRO A 19 7.54 -1.34 10.33
N GLU A 20 7.36 -0.92 9.09
CA GLU A 20 6.82 -1.71 7.98
C GLU A 20 7.72 -2.92 7.64
N LEU A 21 9.03 -2.71 7.48
CA LEU A 21 9.97 -3.81 7.22
C LEU A 21 9.97 -4.83 8.37
N ALA A 22 9.87 -4.35 9.61
CA ALA A 22 9.76 -5.21 10.78
C ALA A 22 8.44 -6.01 10.80
N PHE A 23 7.34 -5.43 10.31
CA PHE A 23 6.08 -6.13 10.09
C PHE A 23 6.25 -7.22 9.02
N PHE A 24 6.75 -6.89 7.82
CA PHE A 24 6.93 -7.86 6.75
C PHE A 24 7.80 -9.05 7.19
N LYS A 25 8.96 -8.79 7.79
CA LYS A 25 9.87 -9.86 8.24
C LYS A 25 9.18 -10.83 9.22
N ARG A 26 8.36 -10.31 10.14
CA ARG A 26 7.63 -11.13 11.11
C ARG A 26 6.48 -11.90 10.44
N SER A 27 5.62 -11.20 9.71
CA SER A 27 4.43 -11.76 9.08
C SER A 27 4.78 -12.81 8.02
N ILE A 28 5.74 -12.54 7.14
CA ILE A 28 6.19 -13.48 6.09
C ILE A 28 6.80 -14.74 6.69
N ARG A 29 7.66 -14.58 7.71
CA ARG A 29 8.24 -15.73 8.42
C ARG A 29 7.16 -16.60 9.05
N LYS A 30 6.15 -15.96 9.65
CA LYS A 30 5.00 -16.65 10.23
C LYS A 30 4.19 -17.40 9.16
N ILE A 31 3.84 -16.74 8.06
CA ILE A 31 3.10 -17.36 6.93
C ILE A 31 3.82 -18.62 6.41
N ILE A 32 5.13 -18.54 6.18
CA ILE A 32 5.93 -19.68 5.68
C ILE A 32 5.99 -20.80 6.72
N THR A 33 6.14 -20.46 8.00
CA THR A 33 6.21 -21.44 9.10
C THR A 33 4.88 -22.15 9.30
N ASP A 34 3.78 -21.40 9.36
CA ASP A 34 2.42 -21.93 9.57
C ASP A 34 1.96 -22.82 8.41
N LYS A 35 2.49 -22.60 7.20
CA LYS A 35 2.22 -23.44 6.02
C LYS A 35 3.23 -24.58 5.84
N GLY A 36 4.18 -24.76 6.75
CA GLY A 36 5.15 -25.86 6.72
C GLY A 36 6.10 -25.83 5.51
N LEU A 37 6.32 -24.66 4.90
CA LEU A 37 7.15 -24.54 3.70
C LEU A 37 8.64 -24.66 4.06
N SER A 38 9.40 -25.47 3.30
CA SER A 38 10.85 -25.67 3.52
C SER A 38 11.70 -24.55 2.90
N ILE A 39 11.38 -23.31 3.27
CA ILE A 39 11.94 -22.08 2.68
C ILE A 39 12.42 -21.15 3.82
N ILE A 40 13.49 -20.39 3.58
CA ILE A 40 13.93 -19.29 4.44
C ILE A 40 13.59 -17.97 3.73
N PRO A 41 12.60 -17.18 4.19
CA PRO A 41 12.35 -15.87 3.59
C PRO A 41 13.52 -14.93 3.89
N ASN A 42 13.98 -14.23 2.85
CA ASN A 42 14.91 -13.12 2.95
C ASN A 42 14.20 -11.87 2.40
N VAL A 43 13.64 -11.08 3.30
CA VAL A 43 12.89 -9.86 2.98
C VAL A 43 13.86 -8.69 2.92
N ILE A 44 13.95 -8.05 1.74
CA ILE A 44 14.88 -6.98 1.43
C ILE A 44 14.10 -5.72 1.06
N GLU A 45 14.45 -4.62 1.71
CA GLU A 45 13.92 -3.30 1.41
C GLU A 45 14.75 -2.67 0.27
N VAL A 46 14.10 -1.95 -0.66
CA VAL A 46 14.75 -1.48 -1.90
C VAL A 46 14.52 0.01 -2.23
N GLY A 47 13.98 0.78 -1.30
CA GLY A 47 13.67 2.20 -1.38
C GLY A 47 12.43 2.48 -2.22
N SER A 48 12.48 2.09 -3.49
CA SER A 48 11.44 2.34 -4.48
C SER A 48 11.28 1.15 -5.42
N SER A 49 10.06 0.92 -5.90
CA SER A 49 9.76 -0.06 -6.95
C SER A 49 10.59 0.07 -8.22
N SER A 50 11.13 1.27 -8.52
CA SER A 50 12.07 1.47 -9.62
C SER A 50 13.35 0.64 -9.50
N ALA A 51 13.76 0.27 -8.28
CA ALA A 51 14.95 -0.52 -7.99
C ALA A 51 14.71 -2.04 -7.96
N PHE A 52 13.44 -2.50 -8.01
CA PHE A 52 13.13 -3.93 -7.93
C PHE A 52 13.85 -4.75 -9.00
N ALA A 53 13.89 -4.27 -10.24
CA ALA A 53 14.49 -5.01 -11.35
C ALA A 53 16.00 -5.24 -11.15
N SER A 54 16.73 -4.22 -10.69
CA SER A 54 18.16 -4.35 -10.38
C SER A 54 18.40 -5.28 -9.20
N MET A 55 17.59 -5.18 -8.14
CA MET A 55 17.76 -5.99 -6.93
C MET A 55 17.37 -7.46 -7.15
N ALA A 56 16.38 -7.73 -8.00
CA ALA A 56 15.97 -9.08 -8.36
C ALA A 56 17.11 -9.89 -8.97
N GLN A 57 18.00 -9.27 -9.75
CA GLN A 57 19.14 -9.95 -10.34
C GLN A 57 20.06 -10.58 -9.29
N LEU A 58 20.18 -9.98 -8.11
CA LEU A 58 20.96 -10.54 -7.00
C LEU A 58 20.28 -11.80 -6.45
N GLY A 59 18.95 -11.78 -6.26
CA GLY A 59 18.19 -12.95 -5.84
C GLY A 59 18.39 -14.15 -6.79
N TYR A 60 18.28 -13.91 -8.09
CA TYR A 60 18.51 -14.95 -9.12
C TYR A 60 19.96 -15.48 -9.14
N ARG A 61 20.96 -14.68 -8.73
CA ARG A 61 22.37 -15.11 -8.65
C ARG A 61 22.64 -15.97 -7.42
N HIS A 62 21.97 -15.68 -6.30
CA HIS A 62 22.32 -16.23 -4.99
C HIS A 62 21.39 -17.33 -4.48
N SER A 63 20.23 -17.56 -5.12
CA SER A 63 19.34 -18.66 -4.72
C SER A 63 18.82 -19.50 -5.87
N LYS A 64 18.88 -20.82 -5.66
CA LYS A 64 18.37 -21.84 -6.58
C LYS A 64 16.85 -21.91 -6.63
N ILE A 65 16.14 -21.49 -5.56
CA ILE A 65 14.67 -21.50 -5.57
C ILE A 65 14.11 -20.61 -6.69
N HIS A 66 14.89 -19.59 -7.08
CA HIS A 66 14.50 -18.66 -8.13
C HIS A 66 14.65 -19.18 -9.55
N GLN A 67 15.03 -20.45 -9.72
CA GLN A 67 14.93 -21.15 -11.00
C GLN A 67 13.49 -21.64 -11.26
N SER A 68 12.68 -21.79 -10.21
CA SER A 68 11.29 -22.27 -10.28
C SER A 68 10.26 -21.21 -9.90
N ILE A 69 10.65 -20.23 -9.08
CA ILE A 69 9.79 -19.13 -8.63
C ILE A 69 10.45 -17.80 -8.99
N PRO A 70 9.78 -16.83 -9.61
CA PRO A 70 10.40 -15.53 -9.80
C PRO A 70 10.78 -14.91 -8.45
N VAL A 71 11.78 -14.02 -8.43
CA VAL A 71 11.98 -13.16 -7.26
C VAL A 71 10.69 -12.36 -7.04
N LEU A 72 10.16 -12.38 -5.82
CA LEU A 72 8.91 -11.68 -5.52
C LEU A 72 9.22 -10.25 -5.09
N ALA A 73 8.35 -9.31 -5.43
CA ALA A 73 8.37 -7.94 -4.93
C ALA A 73 6.97 -7.56 -4.47
N ILE A 74 6.82 -6.92 -3.32
CA ILE A 74 5.54 -6.41 -2.83
C ILE A 74 5.56 -4.89 -2.95
N ALA A 75 4.50 -4.32 -3.51
CA ALA A 75 4.39 -2.88 -3.73
C ALA A 75 2.96 -2.39 -3.51
N ASP A 76 2.85 -1.09 -3.28
CA ASP A 76 1.57 -0.41 -3.29
C ASP A 76 0.91 -0.52 -4.66
N SER A 77 -0.41 -0.74 -4.64
CA SER A 77 -1.23 -0.80 -5.85
C SER A 77 -1.21 0.53 -6.58
N ASP A 78 -1.01 1.63 -5.83
CA ASP A 78 -1.24 2.99 -6.27
C ASP A 78 -2.62 3.08 -6.96
N TYR A 79 -2.77 4.01 -7.90
CA TYR A 79 -3.95 4.09 -8.76
C TYR A 79 -3.83 3.19 -10.00
N ARG A 80 -2.95 2.18 -10.00
CA ARG A 80 -2.81 1.29 -11.18
C ARG A 80 -4.13 0.61 -11.46
N THR A 81 -4.53 0.57 -12.73
CA THR A 81 -5.71 -0.21 -13.13
C THR A 81 -5.43 -1.71 -13.07
N HIS A 82 -6.47 -2.53 -13.03
CA HIS A 82 -6.35 -3.99 -13.10
C HIS A 82 -5.46 -4.48 -14.25
N LEU A 83 -5.55 -3.88 -15.45
CA LEU A 83 -4.70 -4.27 -16.57
C LEU A 83 -3.21 -3.99 -16.32
N ALA A 84 -2.90 -2.88 -15.65
CA ALA A 84 -1.52 -2.52 -15.32
C ALA A 84 -0.91 -3.41 -14.23
N LYS A 85 -1.73 -4.15 -13.48
CA LYS A 85 -1.31 -5.11 -12.44
C LYS A 85 -1.06 -6.52 -12.98
N GLN A 86 -1.42 -6.80 -14.24
CA GLN A 86 -1.20 -8.12 -14.83
C GLN A 86 0.29 -8.40 -14.98
N SER A 87 0.72 -9.54 -14.44
CA SER A 87 2.11 -9.97 -14.48
C SER A 87 2.38 -10.86 -15.70
N GLU A 88 3.61 -10.83 -16.20
CA GLU A 88 4.07 -11.80 -17.20
C GLU A 88 4.11 -13.22 -16.59
N PRO A 89 4.01 -14.28 -17.40
CA PRO A 89 4.16 -15.65 -16.91
C PRO A 89 5.50 -15.88 -16.19
N ASN A 90 5.49 -16.68 -15.12
CA ASN A 90 6.65 -16.91 -14.24
C ASN A 90 7.91 -17.35 -15.01
N HIS A 91 7.78 -18.25 -16.00
CA HIS A 91 8.94 -18.72 -16.79
C HIS A 91 9.65 -17.58 -17.55
N LYS A 92 8.89 -16.59 -18.03
CA LYS A 92 9.44 -15.42 -18.73
C LYS A 92 10.14 -14.48 -17.76
N LEU A 93 9.53 -14.23 -16.59
CA LEU A 93 10.12 -13.41 -15.53
C LEU A 93 11.46 -14.00 -15.05
N ILE A 94 11.52 -15.31 -14.86
CA ILE A 94 12.74 -16.03 -14.45
C ILE A 94 13.83 -15.93 -15.54
N SER A 95 13.48 -16.20 -16.79
CA SER A 95 14.40 -16.10 -17.94
C SER A 95 14.99 -14.68 -18.07
N ASP A 96 14.14 -13.66 -17.93
CA ASP A 96 14.53 -12.25 -18.03
C ASP A 96 15.17 -11.71 -16.73
N LYS A 97 15.24 -12.52 -15.66
CA LYS A 97 15.67 -12.13 -14.32
C LYS A 97 14.91 -10.91 -13.77
N LYS A 98 13.62 -10.82 -14.08
CA LYS A 98 12.71 -9.78 -13.58
C LYS A 98 11.97 -10.28 -12.33
N PRO A 99 11.64 -9.38 -11.39
CA PRO A 99 10.78 -9.73 -10.28
C PRO A 99 9.33 -9.88 -10.73
N LYS A 100 8.57 -10.69 -10.01
CA LYS A 100 7.11 -10.66 -10.03
C LYS A 100 6.63 -9.67 -8.99
N ILE A 101 6.00 -8.59 -9.43
CA ILE A 101 5.44 -7.58 -8.53
C ILE A 101 4.04 -8.04 -8.11
N LEU A 102 3.85 -8.12 -6.79
CA LEU A 102 2.61 -8.44 -6.09
C LEU A 102 2.10 -7.14 -5.50
N TYR A 103 0.97 -6.66 -5.99
CA TYR A 103 0.38 -5.41 -5.54
C TYR A 103 -0.57 -5.67 -4.39
N TRP A 104 -0.58 -4.79 -3.39
CA TRP A 104 -1.66 -4.79 -2.40
C TRP A 104 -3.03 -4.67 -3.06
N ASP A 105 -4.04 -5.30 -2.46
CA ASP A 105 -5.43 -5.18 -2.90
C ASP A 105 -5.98 -3.76 -2.65
N ARG A 106 -5.42 -3.08 -1.64
CA ARG A 106 -5.64 -1.68 -1.29
C ARG A 106 -4.67 -0.76 -2.00
N HIS A 107 -5.01 0.52 -2.09
CA HIS A 107 -4.21 1.54 -2.76
C HIS A 107 -2.77 1.62 -2.21
N GLU A 108 -2.64 1.80 -0.90
CA GLU A 108 -1.39 1.84 -0.13
C GLU A 108 -1.52 0.96 1.11
N TRP A 109 -0.40 0.49 1.68
CA TRP A 109 -0.47 -0.34 2.89
C TRP A 109 -1.02 0.45 4.11
N GLU A 110 -0.86 1.78 4.18
CA GLU A 110 -1.44 2.58 5.27
C GLU A 110 -2.97 2.49 5.30
N ASN A 111 -3.63 2.15 4.19
CA ASN A 111 -5.07 1.93 4.15
C ASN A 111 -5.53 0.79 5.07
N TYR A 112 -4.65 -0.14 5.45
CA TYR A 112 -4.95 -1.15 6.47
C TYR A 112 -5.06 -0.54 7.87
N LEU A 113 -4.24 0.48 8.18
CA LEU A 113 -4.29 1.16 9.47
C LEU A 113 -5.60 1.92 9.69
N LEU A 114 -6.22 2.39 8.61
CA LEU A 114 -7.50 3.11 8.65
C LEU A 114 -8.69 2.25 9.08
N GLU A 115 -8.55 0.92 9.08
CA GLU A 115 -9.57 0.00 9.57
C GLU A 115 -9.46 -0.27 11.07
N GLU A 116 -8.32 0.06 11.68
CA GLU A 116 -8.00 -0.22 13.08
C GLU A 116 -8.38 0.96 14.00
N THR A 117 -9.43 1.71 13.65
CA THR A 117 -9.88 2.89 14.41
C THR A 117 -10.35 2.56 15.83
N ASP A 118 -10.85 1.36 16.07
CA ASP A 118 -11.18 0.86 17.40
C ASP A 118 -9.92 0.63 18.26
N PHE A 119 -8.89 0.01 17.68
CA PHE A 119 -7.58 -0.16 18.31
C PHE A 119 -6.94 1.21 18.62
N ILE A 120 -6.95 2.13 17.66
CA ILE A 120 -6.41 3.49 17.85
C ILE A 120 -7.16 4.19 18.99
N ALA A 121 -8.49 4.10 19.04
CA ALA A 121 -9.28 4.69 20.12
C ALA A 121 -8.92 4.08 21.49
N ALA A 122 -8.76 2.76 21.57
CA ALA A 122 -8.33 2.08 22.79
C ALA A 122 -6.93 2.54 23.23
N TRP A 123 -6.00 2.65 22.29
CA TRP A 123 -4.63 3.12 22.53
C TRP A 123 -4.60 4.58 23.05
N ILE A 124 -5.38 5.48 22.43
CA ILE A 124 -5.55 6.87 22.92
C ILE A 124 -6.09 6.89 24.35
N ASN A 125 -7.06 6.03 24.67
CA ASN A 125 -7.68 5.99 26.00
C ASN A 125 -6.75 5.50 27.11
N GLN A 126 -5.69 4.76 26.76
CA GLN A 126 -4.63 4.35 27.69
C GLN A 126 -3.64 5.48 27.99
N MET A 127 -3.63 6.55 27.19
CA MET A 127 -2.72 7.68 27.44
C MET A 127 -3.05 8.40 28.74
N PRO A 128 -2.02 8.78 29.51
CA PRO A 128 -2.21 9.54 30.73
C PRO A 128 -2.83 10.91 30.42
N VAL A 129 -3.77 11.33 31.27
CA VAL A 129 -4.31 12.69 31.23
C VAL A 129 -3.52 13.55 32.21
N LYS A 130 -3.02 14.70 31.74
CA LYS A 130 -2.27 15.60 32.61
C LYS A 130 -3.19 16.29 33.61
N LYS A 131 -3.08 15.93 34.89
CA LYS A 131 -3.72 16.62 36.01
C LYS A 131 -2.71 17.55 36.70
N GLY A 132 -2.84 18.86 36.48
CA GLY A 132 -2.08 19.87 37.23
C GLY A 132 -0.56 19.99 36.96
N THR A 133 0.04 21.02 37.53
CA THR A 133 1.38 21.60 37.28
C THR A 133 2.56 20.80 37.86
N ALA A 134 2.71 19.53 37.50
CA ALA A 134 3.93 18.78 37.83
C ALA A 134 4.62 18.28 36.56
N LEU A 135 5.69 18.96 36.16
CA LEU A 135 6.62 18.48 35.15
C LEU A 135 7.81 17.84 35.86
N SER A 136 8.03 16.54 35.62
CA SER A 136 9.40 16.06 35.49
C SER A 136 9.79 16.22 34.02
N ASN A 137 11.02 16.70 33.78
CA ASN A 137 11.57 17.12 32.48
C ASN A 137 11.76 15.98 31.45
N ARG A 138 10.76 15.11 31.23
CA ARG A 138 10.73 14.21 30.07
C ARG A 138 9.41 14.35 29.33
N ALA A 139 9.52 14.68 28.05
CA ALA A 139 8.45 14.79 27.07
C ALA A 139 7.68 13.47 26.88
N LYS A 140 6.91 13.03 27.88
CA LYS A 140 5.99 11.90 27.72
C LYS A 140 4.78 12.35 26.89
N CYS A 141 4.25 11.48 26.02
CA CYS A 141 2.98 11.71 25.34
C CYS A 141 1.84 11.71 26.37
N TYR A 142 0.93 12.70 26.31
CA TYR A 142 -0.20 12.83 27.24
C TYR A 142 -1.38 13.57 26.60
N ARG A 143 -2.58 13.36 27.17
CA ARG A 143 -3.80 14.08 26.80
C ARG A 143 -4.01 15.29 27.71
N LYS A 144 -4.42 16.42 27.14
CA LYS A 144 -4.88 17.61 27.89
C LYS A 144 -6.34 17.54 28.32
N ILE A 145 -7.15 16.76 27.60
CA ILE A 145 -8.60 16.73 27.74
C ILE A 145 -9.01 15.32 28.21
N GLU A 146 -9.94 15.23 29.16
CA GLU A 146 -10.52 13.94 29.61
C GLU A 146 -11.58 13.37 28.62
N LYS A 147 -11.48 13.72 27.34
CA LYS A 147 -12.37 13.19 26.29
C LYS A 147 -11.95 11.76 25.96
N GLN A 148 -12.90 10.84 26.03
CA GLN A 148 -12.68 9.44 25.60
C GLN A 148 -12.73 9.38 24.07
N ALA A 149 -11.74 8.70 23.50
CA ALA A 149 -11.76 8.32 22.10
C ALA A 149 -12.73 7.15 21.89
N SER A 150 -13.39 7.15 20.74
CA SER A 150 -14.21 6.04 20.27
C SER A 150 -13.99 5.87 18.78
N GLN A 151 -14.25 4.66 18.28
CA GLN A 151 -14.22 4.36 16.85
C GLN A 151 -15.06 5.37 16.05
N ILE A 152 -16.27 5.68 16.52
CA ILE A 152 -17.21 6.60 15.86
C ILE A 152 -16.58 7.98 15.65
N ILE A 153 -15.85 8.52 16.63
CA ILE A 153 -15.22 9.85 16.50
C ILE A 153 -14.15 9.83 15.40
N LEU A 154 -13.31 8.79 15.39
CA LEU A 154 -12.24 8.64 14.41
C LEU A 154 -12.77 8.36 13.00
N ASP A 155 -13.80 7.52 12.90
CA ASP A 155 -14.46 7.23 11.63
C ASP A 155 -15.14 8.48 11.04
N ASN A 156 -15.79 9.30 11.87
CA ASN A 156 -16.36 10.57 11.43
C ASN A 156 -15.29 11.55 10.90
N CYS A 157 -14.12 11.62 11.54
CA CYS A 157 -12.99 12.42 11.05
C CYS A 157 -12.54 11.96 9.66
N LEU A 158 -12.36 10.64 9.47
CA LEU A 158 -11.98 10.07 8.18
C LEU A 158 -13.06 10.30 7.12
N GLU A 159 -14.32 10.10 7.45
CA GLU A 159 -15.43 10.30 6.51
C GLU A 159 -15.51 11.75 6.05
N GLN A 160 -15.34 12.70 6.98
CA GLN A 160 -15.26 14.12 6.63
C GLN A 160 -14.08 14.41 5.70
N TYR A 161 -12.89 13.87 6.00
CA TYR A 161 -11.73 14.02 5.14
C TYR A 161 -11.99 13.47 3.73
N PHE A 162 -12.50 12.24 3.60
CA PHE A 162 -12.76 11.62 2.30
C PHE A 162 -13.77 12.39 1.46
N ARG A 163 -14.82 12.93 2.09
CA ARG A 163 -15.79 13.80 1.41
C ARG A 163 -15.14 15.05 0.82
N GLN A 164 -14.14 15.59 1.51
CA GLN A 164 -13.42 16.79 1.09
C GLN A 164 -12.31 16.49 0.07
N SER A 165 -11.74 15.28 0.09
CA SER A 165 -10.60 14.91 -0.75
C SER A 165 -10.97 14.37 -2.14
N VAL A 166 -12.24 14.05 -2.42
CA VAL A 166 -12.67 13.38 -3.68
C VAL A 166 -12.05 13.99 -4.95
N LYS A 167 -12.06 15.32 -5.09
CA LYS A 167 -11.49 15.98 -6.29
C LYS A 167 -9.96 15.86 -6.36
N ALA A 168 -9.28 15.94 -5.22
CA ALA A 168 -7.84 15.77 -5.14
C ALA A 168 -7.44 14.34 -5.50
N GLU A 169 -8.15 13.36 -4.94
CA GLU A 169 -7.98 11.92 -5.20
C GLU A 169 -8.23 11.56 -6.67
N TYR A 170 -9.30 12.12 -7.25
CA TYR A 170 -9.58 11.94 -8.67
C TYR A 170 -8.46 12.51 -9.55
N TRP A 171 -7.95 13.70 -9.21
CA TRP A 171 -6.83 14.30 -9.92
C TRP A 171 -5.56 13.45 -9.82
N GLU A 172 -5.20 13.00 -8.61
CA GLU A 172 -4.01 12.17 -8.38
C GLU A 172 -4.12 10.83 -9.11
N CYS A 173 -5.30 10.23 -9.15
CA CYS A 173 -5.59 9.02 -9.92
C CYS A 173 -5.33 9.19 -11.43
N LEU A 174 -5.86 10.27 -12.02
CA LEU A 174 -5.61 10.60 -13.43
C LEU A 174 -4.14 10.92 -13.67
N LYS A 175 -3.53 11.74 -12.81
CA LYS A 175 -2.13 12.16 -12.90
C LYS A 175 -1.22 10.94 -12.91
N PHE A 176 -1.40 10.02 -11.96
CA PHE A 176 -0.60 8.82 -11.82
C PHE A 176 -0.69 7.92 -13.07
N ASN A 177 -1.92 7.59 -13.50
CA ASN A 177 -2.11 6.71 -14.65
C ASN A 177 -1.58 7.35 -15.94
N LEU A 178 -1.77 8.65 -16.14
CA LEU A 178 -1.23 9.36 -17.28
C LEU A 178 0.31 9.38 -17.24
N ALA A 179 0.89 9.63 -16.06
CA ALA A 179 2.32 9.75 -15.89
C ALA A 179 3.09 8.45 -16.18
N ILE A 180 2.51 7.30 -15.86
CA ILE A 180 3.04 5.99 -16.25
C ILE A 180 3.11 5.87 -17.77
N GLN A 181 2.02 6.24 -18.47
CA GLN A 181 1.96 6.13 -19.93
C GLN A 181 3.03 6.99 -20.59
N ILE A 182 3.22 8.21 -20.08
CA ILE A 182 4.06 9.22 -20.74
C ILE A 182 5.48 9.32 -20.15
N LYS A 183 5.80 8.50 -19.14
CA LYS A 183 7.06 8.49 -18.36
C LYS A 183 7.45 9.87 -17.83
N LYS A 184 6.49 10.63 -17.29
CA LYS A 184 6.72 11.96 -16.70
C LYS A 184 6.32 12.07 -15.24
N TYR A 185 6.14 10.98 -14.51
CA TYR A 185 5.81 11.07 -13.09
C TYR A 185 6.93 11.77 -12.31
N PRO A 186 6.64 12.72 -11.40
CA PRO A 186 5.31 13.23 -10.98
C PRO A 186 4.84 14.52 -11.71
N SER A 187 5.53 14.93 -12.77
CA SER A 187 5.51 16.28 -13.37
C SER A 187 4.32 16.66 -14.28
N ILE A 188 3.17 16.00 -14.17
CA ILE A 188 1.98 16.39 -14.94
C ILE A 188 1.27 17.53 -14.21
N LYS A 189 1.10 18.68 -14.90
CA LYS A 189 0.44 19.86 -14.33
C LYS A 189 -1.08 19.70 -14.35
N LYS A 190 -1.73 20.02 -13.23
CA LYS A 190 -3.18 20.13 -13.12
C LYS A 190 -3.67 21.27 -14.02
N PRO A 191 -4.69 21.06 -14.87
CA PRO A 191 -5.34 22.14 -15.61
C PRO A 191 -5.84 23.22 -14.64
N VAL A 192 -5.64 24.49 -14.97
CA VAL A 192 -6.02 25.62 -14.09
C VAL A 192 -7.51 25.61 -13.75
N ASP A 193 -8.35 25.20 -14.70
CA ASP A 193 -9.80 25.15 -14.58
C ASP A 193 -10.32 23.74 -14.25
N PHE A 194 -9.46 22.79 -13.85
CA PHE A 194 -9.83 21.38 -13.62
C PHE A 194 -11.03 21.24 -12.70
N ASP A 195 -11.08 22.02 -11.61
CA ASP A 195 -12.14 21.90 -10.60
C ASP A 195 -13.53 22.37 -11.10
N HIS A 196 -13.58 23.03 -12.26
CA HIS A 196 -14.78 23.50 -12.96
C HIS A 196 -15.10 22.69 -14.23
N LYS A 197 -14.25 21.74 -14.63
CA LYS A 197 -14.47 20.91 -15.82
C LYS A 197 -15.49 19.82 -15.53
N THR A 198 -16.33 19.54 -16.53
CA THR A 198 -17.15 18.32 -16.58
C THR A 198 -16.26 17.09 -16.80
N ILE A 199 -16.76 15.90 -16.45
CA ILE A 199 -16.06 14.63 -16.69
C ILE A 199 -15.71 14.45 -18.17
N THR A 200 -16.58 14.84 -19.09
CA THR A 200 -16.32 14.80 -20.53
C THR A 200 -15.14 15.71 -20.91
N GLN A 201 -15.09 16.93 -20.40
CA GLN A 201 -13.96 17.84 -20.64
C GLN A 201 -12.65 17.32 -20.03
N VAL A 202 -12.71 16.68 -18.86
CA VAL A 202 -11.54 16.02 -18.25
C VAL A 202 -11.10 14.81 -19.08
N LYS A 203 -12.03 14.01 -19.61
CA LYS A 203 -11.74 12.90 -20.53
C LYS A 203 -11.02 13.40 -21.78
N GLU A 204 -11.56 14.42 -22.44
CA GLU A 204 -10.95 15.03 -23.61
C GLU A 204 -9.52 15.51 -23.32
N TRP A 205 -9.31 16.21 -22.19
CA TRP A 205 -7.99 16.62 -21.75
C TRP A 205 -7.05 15.43 -21.55
N PHE A 206 -7.48 14.40 -20.82
CA PHE A 206 -6.67 13.21 -20.50
C PHE A 206 -6.24 12.47 -21.78
N LEU A 207 -7.17 12.29 -22.72
CA LEU A 207 -6.88 11.65 -24.00
C LEU A 207 -5.91 12.49 -24.84
N ASN A 208 -6.11 13.81 -24.90
CA ASN A 208 -5.26 14.72 -25.65
C ASN A 208 -3.82 14.78 -25.09
N GLU A 209 -3.67 14.85 -23.76
CA GLU A 209 -2.35 14.84 -23.14
C GLU A 209 -1.61 13.53 -23.40
N ALA A 210 -2.30 12.39 -23.33
CA ALA A 210 -1.68 11.09 -23.63
C ALA A 210 -1.13 11.02 -25.07
N VAL A 211 -1.87 11.53 -26.06
CA VAL A 211 -1.46 11.52 -27.48
C VAL A 211 -0.30 12.45 -27.77
N LYS A 212 -0.26 13.65 -27.16
CA LYS A 212 0.85 14.62 -27.35
C LYS A 212 2.21 14.01 -27.00
N SER A 213 2.25 13.13 -26.01
CA SER A 213 3.46 12.44 -25.52
C SER A 213 3.91 11.24 -26.35
N GLU A 214 3.00 10.52 -27.01
CA GLU A 214 3.37 9.40 -27.90
C GLU A 214 4.23 9.85 -29.08
N ARG A 215 4.15 11.13 -29.47
CA ARG A 215 4.97 11.72 -30.53
C ARG A 215 6.43 11.93 -30.15
N VAL A 216 6.80 11.81 -28.86
CA VAL A 216 8.14 12.18 -28.36
C VAL A 216 8.93 10.96 -27.84
N VAL A 217 8.28 9.87 -27.45
CA VAL A 217 8.94 8.68 -26.87
C VAL A 217 8.27 7.42 -27.41
N LYS A 218 9.06 6.43 -27.89
CA LYS A 218 8.61 5.08 -28.25
C LYS A 218 8.06 4.36 -27.00
N LEU A 219 6.85 4.70 -26.59
CA LEU A 219 6.16 4.13 -25.45
C LEU A 219 5.31 2.93 -25.89
N LYS A 220 4.97 2.05 -24.94
CA LYS A 220 4.03 0.96 -25.23
C LYS A 220 2.70 1.59 -25.69
N PRO A 221 1.98 0.97 -26.63
CA PRO A 221 0.67 1.46 -27.06
C PRO A 221 -0.25 1.62 -25.85
N LYS A 222 -0.91 2.77 -25.76
CA LYS A 222 -1.89 3.05 -24.72
C LYS A 222 -3.03 2.02 -24.79
N PRO A 223 -3.55 1.53 -23.64
CA PRO A 223 -4.83 0.84 -23.63
C PRO A 223 -5.91 1.82 -24.11
N PRO A 224 -6.64 1.55 -25.20
CA PRO A 224 -7.60 2.49 -25.78
C PRO A 224 -8.68 2.93 -24.79
N HIS A 225 -8.91 2.13 -23.75
CA HIS A 225 -9.94 2.31 -22.73
C HIS A 225 -9.41 2.71 -21.34
N LEU A 226 -8.15 3.16 -21.21
CA LEU A 226 -7.55 3.47 -19.89
C LEU A 226 -8.38 4.46 -19.05
N PHE A 227 -8.93 5.51 -19.67
CA PHE A 227 -9.79 6.45 -18.93
C PHE A 227 -11.06 5.76 -18.45
N ASP A 228 -11.68 4.94 -19.30
CA ASP A 228 -12.91 4.23 -18.95
C ASP A 228 -12.64 3.20 -17.84
N GLU A 229 -11.51 2.51 -17.87
CA GLU A 229 -11.06 1.64 -16.77
C GLU A 229 -10.97 2.39 -15.44
N ILE A 230 -10.29 3.55 -15.42
CA ILE A 230 -10.21 4.40 -14.21
C ILE A 230 -11.60 4.75 -13.68
N MET A 231 -12.53 5.06 -14.58
CA MET A 231 -13.92 5.39 -14.22
C MET A 231 -14.75 4.20 -13.74
N THR A 232 -14.34 2.96 -14.04
CA THR A 232 -15.03 1.75 -13.56
C THR A 232 -14.56 1.28 -12.18
N GLU A 233 -13.32 1.57 -11.78
CA GLU A 233 -12.79 1.07 -10.50
C GLU A 233 -13.44 1.75 -9.29
N ILE A 234 -13.69 3.06 -9.41
CA ILE A 234 -14.28 3.91 -8.38
C ILE A 234 -15.46 4.65 -9.02
N PRO A 235 -16.61 4.81 -8.32
CA PRO A 235 -17.76 5.55 -8.84
C PRO A 235 -17.48 7.07 -8.82
N TRP A 236 -16.45 7.51 -9.53
CA TRP A 236 -15.95 8.88 -9.57
C TRP A 236 -17.06 9.85 -9.96
N GLU A 237 -17.89 9.51 -10.95
CA GLU A 237 -18.99 10.37 -11.38
C GLU A 237 -19.97 10.67 -10.25
N THR A 238 -20.38 9.64 -9.51
CA THR A 238 -21.25 9.82 -8.34
C THR A 238 -20.56 10.66 -7.27
N TRP A 239 -19.31 10.34 -6.91
CA TRP A 239 -18.64 11.01 -5.79
C TRP A 239 -18.24 12.45 -6.11
N LEU A 240 -17.89 12.77 -7.36
CA LEU A 240 -17.56 14.14 -7.77
C LEU A 240 -18.79 15.06 -7.73
N ASN A 241 -19.96 14.53 -8.11
CA ASN A 241 -21.22 15.28 -8.10
C ASN A 241 -21.90 15.29 -6.73
N GLN A 242 -21.76 14.21 -5.97
CA GLN A 242 -22.40 14.00 -4.67
C GLN A 242 -21.40 13.40 -3.66
N PRO A 243 -20.41 14.19 -3.16
CA PRO A 243 -19.36 13.68 -2.27
C PRO A 243 -19.89 13.07 -0.98
N HIS A 244 -21.05 13.51 -0.50
CA HIS A 244 -21.69 12.97 0.71
C HIS A 244 -22.14 11.51 0.55
N LEU A 245 -22.30 11.00 -0.69
CA LEU A 245 -22.60 9.60 -1.00
C LEU A 245 -21.35 8.72 -1.11
N ILE A 246 -20.18 9.23 -0.69
CA ILE A 246 -18.97 8.42 -0.65
C ILE A 246 -19.19 7.16 0.19
N GLN A 247 -18.79 6.02 -0.35
CA GLN A 247 -18.86 4.75 0.39
C GLN A 247 -17.62 4.66 1.26
N PHE A 248 -17.79 4.84 2.56
CA PHE A 248 -16.70 4.99 3.52
C PHE A 248 -15.64 3.89 3.42
N ASN A 249 -16.05 2.62 3.46
CA ASN A 249 -15.11 1.48 3.37
C ASN A 249 -14.37 1.43 2.01
N LYS A 250 -15.04 1.81 0.92
CA LYS A 250 -14.41 1.83 -0.40
C LYS A 250 -13.37 2.96 -0.48
N ALA A 251 -13.65 4.13 0.11
CA ALA A 251 -12.69 5.22 0.20
C ALA A 251 -11.47 4.84 1.05
N LYS A 252 -11.70 4.22 2.23
CA LYS A 252 -10.60 3.69 3.08
C LYS A 252 -9.66 2.77 2.33
N GLN A 253 -10.14 2.01 1.34
CA GLN A 253 -9.33 1.07 0.56
C GLN A 253 -8.65 1.68 -0.67
N ARG A 254 -9.20 2.77 -1.21
CA ARG A 254 -8.88 3.23 -2.58
C ARG A 254 -8.31 4.64 -2.68
N PHE A 255 -8.42 5.44 -1.62
CA PHE A 255 -7.80 6.75 -1.53
C PHE A 255 -6.39 6.65 -0.94
N GLN A 256 -5.60 7.73 -1.04
CA GLN A 256 -4.24 7.80 -0.51
C GLN A 256 -4.25 7.54 1.00
N GLY A 257 -3.83 6.34 1.39
CA GLY A 257 -3.84 5.86 2.76
C GLY A 257 -2.91 6.67 3.64
N LYS A 258 -1.74 7.04 3.14
CA LYS A 258 -0.76 7.88 3.82
C LYS A 258 -1.33 9.26 4.17
N GLU A 259 -2.00 9.91 3.22
CA GLU A 259 -2.62 11.22 3.43
C GLU A 259 -3.84 11.14 4.37
N ALA A 260 -4.67 10.12 4.21
CA ALA A 260 -5.79 9.85 5.11
C ALA A 260 -5.33 9.58 6.54
N PHE A 261 -4.26 8.80 6.71
CA PHE A 261 -3.70 8.49 8.02
C PHE A 261 -3.04 9.72 8.65
N ASN A 262 -2.36 10.56 7.86
CA ASN A 262 -1.88 11.88 8.34
C ASN A 262 -3.03 12.72 8.88
N GLN A 263 -4.16 12.78 8.17
CA GLN A 263 -5.31 13.55 8.64
C GLN A 263 -6.01 12.92 9.84
N LEU A 264 -6.00 11.60 9.97
CA LEU A 264 -6.44 10.95 11.19
C LEU A 264 -5.55 11.34 12.38
N CYS A 265 -4.22 11.34 12.20
CA CYS A 265 -3.28 11.78 13.23
C CYS A 265 -3.52 13.24 13.65
N GLN A 266 -3.76 14.13 12.68
CA GLN A 266 -4.09 15.53 12.96
C GLN A 266 -5.41 15.66 13.73
N CYS A 267 -6.46 14.97 13.29
CA CYS A 267 -7.73 14.90 14.03
C CYS A 267 -7.52 14.40 15.46
N ILE A 268 -6.71 13.35 15.67
CA ILE A 268 -6.41 12.82 17.00
C ILE A 268 -5.75 13.88 17.89
N GLN A 269 -4.77 14.62 17.37
CA GLN A 269 -4.10 15.69 18.11
C GLN A 269 -5.09 16.79 18.51
N ASP A 270 -5.95 17.21 17.59
CA ASP A 270 -6.90 18.31 17.80
C ASP A 270 -8.07 17.91 18.71
N GLU A 271 -8.70 16.76 18.46
CA GLU A 271 -9.89 16.29 19.18
C GLU A 271 -9.60 15.91 20.63
N PHE A 272 -8.40 15.36 20.91
CA PHE A 272 -8.03 14.84 22.23
C PHE A 272 -6.95 15.68 22.93
N GLY A 273 -6.45 16.73 22.28
CA GLY A 273 -5.42 17.63 22.82
C GLY A 273 -4.14 16.88 23.19
N ILE A 274 -3.68 15.98 22.31
CA ILE A 274 -2.51 15.12 22.57
C ILE A 274 -1.23 15.92 22.35
N HIS A 275 -0.36 15.95 23.36
CA HIS A 275 0.96 16.57 23.29
C HIS A 275 2.05 15.54 23.04
N ASN A 276 3.08 15.93 22.28
CA ASN A 276 4.21 15.08 21.88
C ASN A 276 3.72 13.79 21.20
N PHE A 277 2.71 13.92 20.32
CA PHE A 277 2.20 12.81 19.54
C PHE A 277 3.22 12.48 18.44
N GLU A 278 3.76 11.26 18.49
CA GLU A 278 4.72 10.73 17.52
C GLU A 278 4.00 9.74 16.61
N LYS A 279 3.77 10.13 15.35
CA LYS A 279 3.06 9.32 14.36
C LYS A 279 3.75 7.97 14.14
N GLU A 280 5.09 7.99 14.06
CA GLU A 280 5.92 6.81 13.83
C GLU A 280 5.78 5.80 14.97
N LEU A 281 5.63 6.27 16.21
CA LEU A 281 5.37 5.42 17.36
C LEU A 281 4.00 4.75 17.26
N LEU A 282 2.95 5.49 16.85
CA LEU A 282 1.63 4.89 16.61
C LEU A 282 1.70 3.80 15.53
N ILE A 283 2.36 4.08 14.40
CA ILE A 283 2.55 3.08 13.33
C ILE A 283 3.27 1.84 13.87
N GLN A 284 4.34 2.03 14.66
CA GLN A 284 5.09 0.93 15.25
C GLN A 284 4.22 0.06 16.17
N GLU A 285 3.42 0.68 17.04
CA GLU A 285 2.51 -0.03 17.95
C GLU A 285 1.43 -0.79 17.16
N MET A 286 0.80 -0.15 16.18
CA MET A 286 -0.22 -0.76 15.33
C MET A 286 0.33 -1.96 14.55
N LEU A 287 1.43 -1.78 13.82
CA LEU A 287 2.06 -2.85 13.05
C LEU A 287 2.62 -3.96 13.95
N GLY A 288 3.08 -3.61 15.16
CA GLY A 288 3.48 -4.59 16.18
C GLY A 288 2.32 -5.50 16.59
N ASN A 289 1.15 -4.92 16.89
CA ASN A 289 -0.06 -5.65 17.20
C ASN A 289 -0.53 -6.52 16.01
N LEU A 290 -0.61 -5.93 14.82
CA LEU A 290 -1.08 -6.59 13.60
C LEU A 290 -0.19 -7.76 13.17
N ALA A 291 1.13 -7.66 13.34
CA ALA A 291 2.07 -8.75 13.04
C ALA A 291 1.80 -10.03 13.86
N THR A 292 1.16 -9.91 15.03
CA THR A 292 0.82 -11.06 15.89
C THR A 292 -0.60 -11.58 15.67
N ASN A 293 -1.47 -10.77 15.07
CA ASN A 293 -2.86 -11.12 14.84
C ASN A 293 -3.02 -11.71 13.43
N SER A 294 -3.09 -13.05 13.36
CA SER A 294 -3.24 -13.77 12.07
C SER A 294 -4.62 -13.54 11.43
N SER A 295 -5.58 -13.02 12.18
CA SER A 295 -6.91 -12.65 11.69
C SER A 295 -6.99 -11.20 11.20
N SER A 296 -5.89 -10.43 11.32
CA SER A 296 -5.86 -9.07 10.78
C SER A 296 -5.92 -9.09 9.25
N ILE A 297 -6.60 -8.11 8.67
CA ILE A 297 -6.84 -8.06 7.22
C ILE A 297 -5.52 -7.90 6.45
N ILE A 298 -4.59 -7.07 6.95
CA ILE A 298 -3.24 -6.92 6.35
C ILE A 298 -2.46 -8.25 6.34
N PHE A 299 -2.57 -9.06 7.39
CA PHE A 299 -1.90 -10.36 7.44
C PHE A 299 -2.53 -11.34 6.45
N MET A 300 -3.86 -11.40 6.39
CA MET A 300 -4.59 -12.27 5.47
C MET A 300 -4.30 -11.91 4.01
N ASP A 301 -4.32 -10.64 3.66
CA ASP A 301 -4.01 -10.18 2.29
C ASP A 301 -2.55 -10.49 1.93
N LEU A 302 -1.60 -10.24 2.84
CA LEU A 302 -0.20 -10.61 2.63
C LEU A 302 -0.03 -12.12 2.44
N GLN A 303 -0.76 -12.92 3.21
CA GLN A 303 -0.79 -14.36 3.08
C GLN A 303 -1.32 -14.78 1.71
N ASN A 304 -2.42 -14.20 1.26
CA ASN A 304 -3.03 -14.50 -0.04
C ASN A 304 -2.08 -14.15 -1.20
N LEU A 305 -1.45 -12.96 -1.14
CA LEU A 305 -0.47 -12.52 -2.13
C LEU A 305 0.67 -13.54 -2.25
N LEU A 306 1.26 -13.96 -1.13
CA LEU A 306 2.41 -14.86 -1.14
C LEU A 306 2.05 -16.30 -1.51
N LEU A 307 0.98 -16.85 -0.93
CA LEU A 307 0.66 -18.27 -1.13
C LEU A 307 0.15 -18.57 -2.53
N SER A 308 -0.41 -17.58 -3.23
CA SER A 308 -0.74 -17.72 -4.64
C SER A 308 0.48 -18.08 -5.50
N GLU A 309 1.68 -17.62 -5.11
CA GLU A 309 2.94 -17.88 -5.82
C GLU A 309 3.71 -19.08 -5.26
N LEU A 310 3.53 -19.39 -3.98
CA LEU A 310 4.27 -20.45 -3.29
C LEU A 310 3.56 -21.82 -3.30
N ALA A 311 2.33 -21.90 -3.80
CA ALA A 311 1.52 -23.11 -3.80
C ALA A 311 2.19 -24.33 -4.49
N ASN A 312 3.06 -24.09 -5.48
CA ASN A 312 3.70 -25.16 -6.26
C ASN A 312 5.06 -25.63 -5.69
N VAL A 313 5.56 -24.99 -4.63
CA VAL A 313 6.88 -25.31 -4.04
C VAL A 313 6.85 -26.58 -3.20
N THR A 314 5.65 -27.09 -2.90
CA THR A 314 5.41 -28.25 -2.04
C THR A 314 5.55 -29.60 -2.76
N TYR A 315 5.63 -29.65 -4.09
CA TYR A 315 5.54 -30.92 -4.85
C TYR A 315 6.83 -31.44 -5.48
N ASP A 316 7.93 -30.68 -5.47
CA ASP A 316 9.14 -31.05 -6.24
C ASP A 316 10.14 -31.96 -5.49
N GLN A 317 9.71 -32.70 -4.48
CA GLN A 317 10.56 -33.69 -3.79
C GLN A 317 10.40 -35.14 -4.33
N GLY A 318 9.72 -35.34 -5.46
CA GLY A 318 9.38 -36.67 -5.97
C GLY A 318 10.07 -37.17 -7.23
N SER A 319 10.85 -36.35 -7.98
CA SER A 319 11.26 -36.72 -9.36
C SER A 319 12.77 -36.79 -9.61
N PHE A 320 13.59 -37.10 -8.60
CA PHE A 320 15.01 -37.44 -8.77
C PHE A 320 15.33 -38.87 -8.31
N LEU A 321 14.47 -39.83 -8.67
CA LEU A 321 14.82 -41.24 -8.75
C LEU A 321 14.13 -41.83 -9.98
N LYS A 322 14.80 -41.76 -11.14
CA LYS A 322 14.79 -42.78 -12.18
C LYS A 322 16.01 -42.63 -13.06
#